data_AF-A0A0H5NPY8-F1
#
_entry.id   AF-A0A0H5NPY8-F1
#
_cell.length_a   1.000
_cell.length_b   1.000
_cell.length_c   1.000
_cell.angle_alpha   90.00
_cell.angle_beta   90.00
_cell.angle_gamma   90.00
#
_symmetry.space_group_name_H-M   'P 1'
#
loop_
_entity.id
_entity.type
_entity.pdbx_description
1 polymer ?
#
loop_
_entity_poly.entity_id
_entity_poly.type
_entity_poly.pdbx_seq_one_letter_code
_entity_poly.pdbx_strand_id
1 'polypeptide(L)'
;MLATAVLTAPHAAAWVGDLTVSGENHTVGCTYTLTARVDIDRLTEVKFTDNGTAIAGSPVKPSLLSDKVSIKWKPATPGTHRLEARQLLISDSVTVQVAEGSGGLTGSASCGASGLGSLFPSLSAG
;
A
#
# COMPACT_ATOMS: atom_id res chain seq x y z
N MET A 1 -3.45 6.24 -25.32
CA MET A 1 -4.24 6.41 -24.08
C MET A 1 -4.34 5.03 -23.44
N LEU A 2 -3.51 4.73 -22.44
CA LEU A 2 -3.52 3.42 -21.77
C LEU A 2 -4.58 3.46 -20.67
N ALA A 3 -5.66 2.71 -20.87
CA ALA A 3 -6.73 2.55 -19.90
C ALA A 3 -6.28 1.61 -18.78
N THR A 4 -6.06 2.17 -17.59
CA THR A 4 -5.81 1.40 -16.37
C THR A 4 -7.13 0.84 -15.87
N ALA A 5 -7.38 -0.44 -16.13
CA ALA A 5 -8.49 -1.17 -15.54
C ALA A 5 -8.19 -1.42 -14.05
N VAL A 6 -9.03 -0.85 -13.17
CA VAL A 6 -8.95 -1.13 -11.72
C VAL A 6 -9.78 -2.40 -11.47
N LEU A 7 -9.10 -3.53 -11.33
CA LEU A 7 -9.74 -4.77 -10.87
C LEU A 7 -9.90 -4.69 -9.35
N THR A 8 -11.14 -4.53 -8.87
CA THR A 8 -11.46 -4.73 -7.46
C THR A 8 -11.46 -6.23 -7.16
N ALA A 9 -10.38 -6.73 -6.56
CA ALA A 9 -10.31 -8.11 -6.12
C ALA A 9 -11.38 -8.39 -5.04
N PRO A 10 -12.00 -9.58 -5.04
CA PRO A 10 -13.01 -9.94 -4.05
C PRO A 10 -12.36 -10.09 -2.67
N HIS A 11 -12.84 -9.31 -1.69
CA HIS A 11 -12.46 -9.44 -0.29
C HIS A 11 -12.89 -10.82 0.25
N ALA A 12 -11.94 -11.66 0.62
CA ALA A 12 -12.24 -12.92 1.30
C ALA A 12 -12.45 -12.62 2.79
N ALA A 13 -13.62 -12.95 3.33
CA ALA A 13 -13.93 -12.80 4.75
C ALA A 13 -13.11 -13.82 5.57
N ALA A 14 -11.89 -13.44 5.93
CA ALA A 14 -10.94 -14.21 6.69
C ALA A 14 -10.81 -13.65 8.13
N TRP A 15 -10.41 -14.48 9.11
CA TRP A 15 -10.21 -14.04 10.50
C TRP A 15 -9.16 -12.94 10.64
N VAL A 16 -8.17 -12.94 9.73
CA VAL A 16 -7.41 -11.75 9.36
C VAL A 16 -8.05 -11.20 8.10
N GLY A 17 -8.55 -9.98 8.13
CA GLY A 17 -9.38 -9.41 7.07
C GLY A 17 -9.32 -7.89 7.03
N ASP A 18 -10.16 -7.26 6.21
CA ASP A 18 -10.19 -5.81 6.03
C ASP A 18 -8.79 -5.22 5.75
N LEU A 19 -7.99 -5.92 4.94
CA LEU A 19 -6.67 -5.43 4.58
C LEU A 19 -6.82 -4.15 3.74
N THR A 20 -6.37 -3.05 4.32
CA THR A 20 -6.45 -1.72 3.73
C THR A 20 -5.05 -1.11 3.65
N VAL A 21 -4.82 -0.35 2.58
CA VAL A 21 -3.61 0.45 2.41
C VAL A 21 -3.96 1.92 2.54
N SER A 22 -3.14 2.67 3.26
CA SER A 22 -3.32 4.12 3.39
C SER A 22 -2.92 4.85 2.12
N GLY A 23 -3.63 5.95 1.83
CA GLY A 23 -3.36 6.80 0.68
C GLY A 23 -3.95 6.27 -0.62
N GLU A 24 -4.06 7.17 -1.59
CA GLU A 24 -4.53 6.91 -2.95
C GLU A 24 -3.38 7.19 -3.92
N ASN A 25 -3.34 6.49 -5.06
CA ASN A 25 -2.24 6.55 -6.04
C ASN A 25 -0.86 6.20 -5.44
N HIS A 26 -0.62 4.90 -5.24
CA HIS A 26 0.63 4.39 -4.69
C HIS A 26 1.78 4.56 -5.69
N THR A 27 2.96 4.94 -5.20
CA THR A 27 4.13 5.27 -6.01
C THR A 27 5.38 4.61 -5.41
N VAL A 28 6.27 4.12 -6.27
CA VAL A 28 7.56 3.54 -5.83
C VAL A 28 8.35 4.53 -4.98
N GLY A 29 8.91 4.04 -3.87
CA GLY A 29 9.77 4.84 -3.00
C GLY A 29 9.04 5.56 -1.85
N CYS A 30 7.71 5.68 -1.93
CA CYS A 30 6.88 6.23 -0.85
C CYS A 30 6.54 5.18 0.20
N THR A 31 6.27 5.61 1.44
CA THR A 31 5.88 4.71 2.53
C THR A 31 4.40 4.85 2.82
N TYR A 32 3.71 3.72 2.85
CA TYR A 32 2.28 3.60 3.12
C TYR A 32 2.06 2.72 4.34
N THR A 33 0.90 2.84 4.97
CA THR A 33 0.53 2.01 6.12
C THR A 33 -0.49 0.97 5.67
N LEU A 34 -0.15 -0.30 5.81
CA LEU A 34 -1.09 -1.40 5.71
C LEU A 34 -1.74 -1.62 7.06
N THR A 35 -3.05 -1.85 7.07
CA THR A 35 -3.81 -2.20 8.26
C THR A 35 -4.68 -3.40 7.96
N ALA A 36 -4.57 -4.44 8.77
CA ALA A 36 -5.47 -5.59 8.75
C ALA A 36 -6.21 -5.67 10.08
N ARG A 37 -7.46 -6.14 10.04
CA ARG A 37 -8.26 -6.51 11.21
C ARG A 37 -7.98 -7.98 11.57
N VAL A 38 -7.92 -8.29 12.85
CA VAL A 38 -7.77 -9.63 13.42
C VAL A 38 -8.87 -9.83 14.45
N ASP A 39 -9.88 -10.64 14.09
CA ASP A 39 -11.12 -10.77 14.88
C ASP A 39 -11.01 -11.77 16.03
N ILE A 40 -10.33 -12.91 15.83
CA ILE A 40 -10.42 -14.05 16.76
C ILE A 40 -9.09 -14.38 17.42
N ASP A 41 -8.05 -14.64 16.63
CA ASP A 41 -6.77 -15.12 17.17
C ASP A 41 -5.76 -13.98 17.25
N ARG A 42 -5.62 -13.35 18.42
CA ARG A 42 -4.61 -12.29 18.64
C ARG A 42 -3.32 -12.78 19.27
N LEU A 43 -3.17 -14.10 19.40
CA LEU A 43 -2.00 -14.71 20.02
C LEU A 43 -0.97 -15.13 18.97
N THR A 44 -1.39 -15.22 17.71
CA THR A 44 -0.54 -15.58 16.57
C THR A 44 -0.14 -14.37 15.74
N GLU A 45 1.02 -14.46 15.10
CA GLU A 45 1.62 -13.36 14.34
C GLU A 45 1.00 -13.26 12.94
N VAL A 46 0.83 -12.03 12.45
CA VAL A 46 0.35 -11.76 11.10
C VAL A 46 1.55 -11.49 10.19
N LYS A 47 1.70 -12.32 9.17
CA LYS A 47 2.73 -12.16 8.14
C LYS A 47 2.18 -11.35 6.99
N PHE A 48 2.75 -10.17 6.79
CA PHE A 48 2.49 -9.33 5.62
C PHE A 48 3.49 -9.60 4.50
N THR A 49 2.99 -9.73 3.28
CA THR A 49 3.80 -9.92 2.07
C THR A 49 3.34 -9.04 0.92
N ASP A 50 4.26 -8.68 0.04
CA ASP A 50 4.05 -7.96 -1.21
C ASP A 50 4.56 -8.82 -2.37
N ASN A 51 3.67 -9.25 -3.27
CA ASN A 51 3.96 -10.20 -4.35
C ASN A 51 4.68 -11.48 -3.85
N GLY A 52 4.31 -11.95 -2.65
CA GLY A 52 4.91 -13.10 -1.99
C GLY A 52 6.20 -12.82 -1.21
N THR A 53 6.77 -11.62 -1.32
CA THR A 53 7.98 -11.21 -0.57
C THR A 53 7.60 -10.62 0.78
N ALA A 54 8.29 -10.99 1.86
CA ALA A 54 7.99 -10.46 3.19
C ALA A 54 8.28 -8.96 3.29
N ILE A 55 7.31 -8.20 3.82
CA ILE A 55 7.46 -6.76 4.06
C ILE A 55 8.35 -6.55 5.29
N ALA A 56 9.24 -5.55 5.25
CA ALA A 56 10.13 -5.25 6.38
C ALA A 56 9.34 -4.96 7.66
N GLY A 57 9.71 -5.63 8.76
CA GLY A 57 8.99 -5.58 10.04
C GLY A 57 7.91 -6.65 10.20
N SER A 58 7.71 -7.52 9.20
CA SER A 58 6.88 -8.72 9.26
C SER A 58 7.69 -9.93 9.77
N PRO A 59 7.10 -10.85 10.54
CA PRO A 59 5.71 -10.86 11.01
C PRO A 59 5.47 -9.89 12.18
N VAL A 60 4.22 -9.45 12.35
CA VAL A 60 3.81 -8.51 13.40
C VAL A 60 2.86 -9.21 14.37
N LYS A 61 3.11 -9.07 15.67
CA LYS A 61 2.16 -9.52 16.70
C LYS A 61 1.04 -8.50 16.89
N PRO A 62 -0.25 -8.90 16.74
CA PRO A 62 -1.37 -8.02 17.04
C PRO A 62 -1.40 -7.67 18.54
N SER A 63 -1.92 -6.49 18.86
CA SER A 63 -2.09 -6.07 20.25
C SER A 63 -3.26 -6.80 20.90
N LEU A 64 -3.17 -7.14 22.18
CA LEU A 64 -4.31 -7.65 22.96
C LEU A 64 -5.38 -6.58 23.22
N LEU A 65 -5.07 -5.29 22.97
CA LEU A 65 -5.97 -4.17 23.20
C LEU A 65 -6.60 -3.59 21.92
N SER A 66 -6.14 -4.00 20.72
CA SER A 66 -6.69 -3.52 19.44
C SER A 66 -6.80 -4.63 18.42
N ASP A 67 -7.93 -4.66 17.69
CA ASP A 67 -8.26 -5.66 16.67
C ASP A 67 -7.56 -5.35 15.34
N LYS A 68 -6.69 -4.34 15.33
CA LYS A 68 -5.98 -3.89 14.15
C LYS A 68 -4.50 -4.13 14.34
N VAL A 69 -3.87 -4.60 13.27
CA VAL A 69 -2.43 -4.70 13.13
C VAL A 69 -2.00 -3.90 11.92
N SER A 70 -0.95 -3.11 12.08
CA SER A 70 -0.47 -2.22 11.02
C SER A 70 1.03 -2.37 10.80
N ILE A 71 1.45 -2.22 9.54
CA ILE A 71 2.85 -2.25 9.13
C ILE A 71 3.14 -1.19 8.06
N LYS A 72 4.37 -0.70 8.02
CA LYS A 72 4.83 0.20 6.95
C LYS A 72 5.21 -0.63 5.72
N TRP A 73 4.61 -0.30 4.59
CA TRP A 73 4.92 -0.87 3.29
C TRP A 73 5.52 0.20 2.38
N LYS A 74 6.60 -0.15 1.69
CA LYS A 74 7.28 0.71 0.72
C LYS A 74 7.49 -0.09 -0.57
N PRO A 75 6.71 0.14 -1.63
CA PRO A 75 6.90 -0.58 -2.89
C PRO A 75 8.25 -0.22 -3.51
N ALA A 76 8.96 -1.25 -3.95
CA ALA A 76 10.26 -1.14 -4.61
C ALA A 76 10.15 -1.14 -6.15
N THR A 77 9.06 -1.70 -6.69
CA THR A 77 8.83 -1.84 -8.13
C THR A 77 7.51 -1.19 -8.52
N PRO A 78 7.37 -0.68 -9.76
CA PRO A 78 6.08 -0.27 -10.29
C PRO A 78 5.29 -1.48 -10.78
N GLY A 79 3.99 -1.29 -10.96
CA GLY A 79 3.08 -2.28 -11.50
C GLY A 79 2.05 -2.75 -10.48
N THR A 80 1.52 -3.95 -10.70
CA THR A 80 0.50 -4.53 -9.84
C THR A 80 1.14 -5.24 -8.65
N HIS A 81 0.76 -4.82 -7.45
CA HIS A 81 1.24 -5.38 -6.20
C HIS A 81 0.10 -6.11 -5.50
N ARG A 82 0.28 -7.41 -5.26
CA ARG A 82 -0.61 -8.22 -4.44
C ARG A 82 -0.11 -8.21 -3.01
N LEU A 83 -0.79 -7.44 -2.18
CA LEU A 83 -0.54 -7.35 -0.75
C LEU A 83 -1.35 -8.41 -0.03
N GLU A 84 -0.72 -9.17 0.85
CA GLU A 84 -1.36 -10.26 1.56
C GLU A 84 -1.03 -10.16 3.05
N ALA A 85 -2.05 -10.30 3.88
CA ALA A 85 -1.93 -10.47 5.33
C ALA A 85 -2.36 -11.90 5.66
N ARG A 86 -1.43 -12.68 6.21
CA ARG A 86 -1.65 -14.10 6.50
C ARG A 86 -1.40 -14.41 7.96
N GLN A 87 -2.32 -15.15 8.55
CA GLN A 87 -2.23 -15.67 9.90
C GLN A 87 -2.49 -17.17 9.87
N LEU A 88 -1.49 -17.96 10.27
CA LEU A 88 -1.52 -19.42 10.15
C LEU A 88 -1.89 -19.90 8.74
N LEU A 89 -3.09 -20.47 8.57
CA LEU A 89 -3.64 -21.02 7.33
C LEU A 89 -4.65 -20.08 6.64
N ILE A 90 -4.93 -18.92 7.23
CA ILE A 90 -5.96 -17.97 6.79
C ILE A 90 -5.28 -16.71 6.29
N SER A 91 -5.73 -16.16 5.16
CA SER A 91 -5.16 -14.96 4.54
C SER A 91 -6.22 -14.09 3.90
N ASP A 92 -6.00 -12.77 3.95
CA ASP A 92 -6.69 -11.80 3.12
C ASP A 92 -5.68 -11.09 2.21
N SER A 93 -6.14 -10.66 1.04
CA SER A 93 -5.27 -10.03 0.05
C SER A 93 -5.97 -8.90 -0.69
N VAL A 94 -5.21 -7.84 -0.95
CA VAL A 94 -5.63 -6.69 -1.75
C VAL A 94 -4.64 -6.46 -2.88
N THR A 95 -5.16 -6.15 -4.07
CA THR A 95 -4.34 -5.78 -5.22
C THR A 95 -4.33 -4.28 -5.36
N VAL A 96 -3.14 -3.69 -5.44
CA VAL A 96 -2.96 -2.24 -5.60
C VAL A 96 -2.08 -1.96 -6.80
N GLN A 97 -2.34 -0.84 -7.48
CA GLN A 97 -1.52 -0.39 -8.61
C GLN A 97 -0.50 0.62 -8.11
N VAL A 98 0.78 0.31 -8.33
CA VAL A 98 1.90 1.18 -7.98
C VAL A 98 2.43 1.84 -9.25
N ALA A 99 2.40 3.17 -9.29
CA ALA A 99 3.00 3.97 -10.33
C ALA A 99 4.53 4.05 -10.18
N GLU A 100 5.23 4.28 -11.29
CA GLU A 100 6.65 4.57 -11.26
C GLU A 100 6.92 5.80 -10.39
N GLY A 101 7.88 5.68 -9.47
CA GLY A 101 8.42 6.84 -8.79
C GLY A 101 9.04 7.78 -9.80
N SER A 102 8.84 9.08 -9.65
CA SER A 102 9.44 10.12 -10.50
C SER A 102 10.98 10.11 -10.35
N GLY A 103 11.62 9.09 -10.92
CA GLY A 103 13.07 8.86 -10.89
C GLY A 103 13.78 9.40 -12.13
N GLY A 104 13.13 10.22 -12.94
CA GLY A 104 13.69 10.66 -14.23
C GLY A 104 13.39 12.08 -14.68
N LEU A 105 12.58 12.86 -13.97
CA LEU A 105 12.26 14.23 -14.38
C LEU A 105 12.34 15.18 -13.18
N THR A 106 13.11 16.24 -13.40
CA THR A 106 13.45 17.32 -12.47
C THR A 106 12.23 17.86 -11.73
N GLY A 107 12.17 17.72 -10.40
CA GLY A 107 11.14 18.37 -9.60
C GLY A 107 10.73 17.56 -8.38
N SER A 108 11.19 17.97 -7.21
CA SER A 108 10.82 17.47 -5.90
C SER A 108 9.31 17.52 -5.65
N ALA A 109 8.62 16.37 -5.75
CA ALA A 109 7.35 16.05 -5.08
C ALA A 109 6.81 14.69 -5.57
N SER A 110 7.25 13.55 -5.00
CA SER A 110 6.80 12.23 -5.48
C SER A 110 5.86 11.46 -4.56
N CYS A 111 5.50 12.02 -3.40
CA CYS A 111 4.51 11.42 -2.51
C CYS A 111 3.36 12.41 -2.26
N GLY A 112 2.39 12.46 -3.18
CA GLY A 112 1.07 13.05 -2.92
C GLY A 112 0.98 14.56 -2.73
N ALA A 113 2.00 15.35 -3.07
CA ALA A 113 1.81 16.79 -3.12
C ALA A 113 1.07 17.12 -4.42
N SER A 114 -0.21 17.46 -4.30
CA SER A 114 -0.90 18.32 -5.26
C SER A 114 0.08 19.35 -5.80
N GLY A 115 0.43 19.20 -7.07
CA GLY A 115 1.50 19.98 -7.67
C GLY A 115 1.25 21.46 -7.45
N LEU A 116 2.26 22.15 -6.93
CA LEU A 116 2.36 23.62 -6.90
C LEU A 116 2.48 24.22 -8.33
N GLY A 117 1.83 23.60 -9.32
CA GLY A 117 1.70 24.10 -10.69
C GLY A 117 0.91 25.41 -10.79
N SER A 118 0.39 25.93 -9.67
CA SER A 118 -0.19 27.27 -9.55
C SER A 118 0.85 28.38 -9.29
N LEU A 119 2.14 28.07 -9.08
CA LEU A 119 3.15 29.10 -8.78
C LEU A 119 3.95 29.61 -9.99
N PHE A 120 3.71 29.09 -11.19
CA PHE A 120 4.30 29.66 -12.40
C PHE A 120 3.28 29.72 -13.54
N PRO A 121 2.36 30.71 -13.56
CA PRO A 121 1.95 31.28 -14.84
C PRO A 121 3.21 31.90 -15.46
N SER A 122 3.91 31.11 -16.27
CA SER A 122 4.83 31.61 -17.28
C SER A 122 4.04 32.49 -18.26
N LEU A 123 3.98 33.79 -17.99
CA LEU A 123 3.76 34.85 -18.97
C LEU A 123 5.13 35.54 -19.10
N SER A 124 6.05 34.99 -19.90
CA SER A 124 6.19 35.22 -21.34
C SER A 124 6.42 36.69 -21.71
N ALA A 125 7.70 37.02 -21.86
CA ALA A 125 8.33 37.93 -22.83
C ALA A 125 7.49 38.98 -23.59
N GLY A 126 8.05 40.20 -23.70
CA GLY A 126 7.80 41.14 -24.80
C GLY A 126 7.55 42.57 -24.37
#